data_AF-A0A0B0ILP0-F1
#
_entry.id   AF-A0A0B0ILP0-F1
#
_cell.length_a   1.000
_cell.length_b   1.000
_cell.length_c   1.000
_cell.angle_alpha   90.00
_cell.angle_beta   90.00
_cell.angle_gamma   90.00
#
_symmetry.space_group_name_H-M   'P 1'
#
loop_
_entity.id
_entity.type
_entity.pdbx_description
1 polymer ?
#
loop_
_entity_poly.entity_id
_entity_poly.type
_entity_poly.pdbx_seq_one_letter_code
_entity_poly.pdbx_strand_id
1 'polypeptide(L)' 'MGLLNVFGDWIEKRNVRRVEICKSQGMCPECQGKGFNMLGTEVYMLNSSYYHCAGCNGSGTYFDWVENT' A
#
# COMPACT_ATOMS: atom_id res chain seq x y z
N MET A 1 -17.77 6.47 -24.05
CA MET A 1 -17.71 7.40 -22.91
C MET A 1 -18.87 7.09 -21.98
N GLY A 2 -18.77 5.99 -21.23
CA GLY A 2 -19.87 5.46 -20.41
C GLY A 2 -19.61 5.64 -18.92
N LEU A 3 -20.66 5.55 -18.11
CA LEU A 3 -20.63 5.71 -16.65
C LEU A 3 -19.56 4.82 -15.96
N LEU A 4 -19.25 3.65 -16.51
CA LEU A 4 -18.20 2.75 -16.03
C LEU A 4 -16.79 3.39 -16.05
N ASN A 5 -16.52 4.30 -16.98
CA ASN A 5 -15.24 5.01 -17.06
C ASN A 5 -15.09 5.99 -15.89
N VAL A 6 -16.17 6.65 -15.49
CA VAL A 6 -16.16 7.63 -14.38
C VAL A 6 -15.80 6.97 -13.05
N PHE A 7 -16.26 5.72 -12.82
CA PHE A 7 -15.91 4.96 -11.63
C PHE A 7 -14.44 4.50 -11.63
N GLY A 8 -13.91 4.08 -12.79
CA GLY A 8 -12.49 3.75 -12.94
C GLY A 8 -11.58 4.94 -12.66
N ASP A 9 -11.90 6.09 -13.25
CA ASP A 9 -11.14 7.35 -13.07
C ASP A 9 -11.09 7.78 -11.59
N TRP A 10 -12.17 7.56 -10.83
CA TRP A 10 -12.20 7.90 -9.41
C TRP A 10 -11.27 6.99 -8.57
N ILE A 11 -11.25 5.69 -8.85
CA ILE A 11 -10.38 4.72 -8.15
C ILE A 11 -8.92 5.05 -8.44
N GLU A 12 -8.59 5.33 -9.71
CA GLU A 12 -7.24 5.68 -10.11
C GLU A 12 -6.77 6.98 -9.44
N LYS A 13 -7.58 8.04 -9.49
CA LYS A 13 -7.27 9.32 -8.81
C LYS A 13 -7.08 9.14 -7.31
N ARG A 14 -7.88 8.28 -6.67
CA ARG A 14 -7.73 7.96 -5.24
C ARG A 14 -6.39 7.27 -4.97
N ASN A 15 -5.99 6.32 -5.80
CA ASN A 15 -4.72 5.61 -5.67
C ASN A 15 -3.52 6.54 -5.85
N VAL A 16 -3.53 7.35 -6.91
CA VAL A 16 -2.48 8.35 -7.17
C VAL A 16 -2.36 9.31 -5.98
N ARG A 17 -3.48 9.87 -5.51
CA ARG A 17 -3.48 10.77 -4.34
C ARG A 17 -2.90 10.11 -3.09
N ARG A 18 -3.21 8.84 -2.84
CA ARG A 18 -2.64 8.10 -1.70
C ARG A 18 -1.11 8.01 -1.81
N VAL A 19 -0.61 7.66 -2.99
CA VAL A 19 0.83 7.55 -3.25
C VAL A 19 1.53 8.90 -3.06
N GLU A 20 0.95 10.00 -3.55
CA GLU A 20 1.49 11.35 -3.37
C GLU A 20 1.57 11.76 -1.89
N ILE A 21 0.53 11.50 -1.11
CA ILE A 21 0.52 11.80 0.33
C ILE A 21 1.61 10.99 1.04
N CYS A 22 1.66 9.68 0.79
CA CYS A 22 2.66 8.81 1.40
C CYS A 22 4.09 9.18 0.98
N LYS A 23 4.29 9.58 -0.28
CA LYS A 23 5.56 10.12 -0.78
C LYS A 23 5.97 11.38 -0.02
N SER A 24 5.05 12.33 0.19
CA SER A 24 5.33 13.56 0.93
C SER A 24 5.72 13.31 2.40
N GLN A 25 5.27 12.19 2.96
CA GLN A 25 5.54 11.77 4.33
C GLN A 25 6.68 10.75 4.43
N GLY A 26 7.29 10.33 3.30
CA GLY A 26 8.34 9.32 3.27
C GLY A 26 7.88 7.90 3.64
N MET A 27 6.58 7.62 3.61
CA MET A 27 6.00 6.34 4.04
C MET A 27 5.62 5.45 2.87
N CYS A 28 5.68 4.13 3.07
CA CYS A 28 5.17 3.15 2.12
C CYS A 28 3.64 3.31 1.94
N PRO A 29 3.13 3.42 0.71
CA PRO A 29 1.70 3.61 0.44
C PRO A 29 0.86 2.35 0.70
N GLU A 30 1.46 1.17 0.73
CA GLU A 30 0.79 -0.11 0.97
C GLU A 30 0.50 -0.35 2.45
N CYS A 31 1.53 -0.27 3.30
CA CYS A 31 1.39 -0.46 4.75
C CYS A 31 1.23 0.85 5.53
N GLN A 32 1.23 2.00 4.84
CA GLN A 32 1.11 3.34 5.45
C GLN A 32 2.17 3.59 6.53
N GLY A 33 3.43 3.22 6.26
CA GLY A 33 4.52 3.41 7.23
C GLY A 33 4.70 2.30 8.26
N LYS A 34 3.79 1.33 8.34
CA LYS A 34 3.82 0.30 9.40
C LYS A 34 4.89 -0.78 9.22
N GLY A 35 5.36 -1.01 7.98
CA GLY A 35 6.21 -2.15 7.64
C GLY A 35 5.49 -3.50 7.61
N PHE A 36 4.21 -3.55 7.97
CA PHE A 36 3.41 -4.78 7.97
C PHE A 36 1.97 -4.50 7.59
N ASN A 37 1.29 -5.52 7.04
CA ASN A 37 -0.13 -5.45 6.76
C ASN A 37 -0.88 -6.11 7.93
N MET A 38 -1.65 -5.33 8.69
CA MET A 38 -2.66 -5.89 9.59
C MET A 38 -3.77 -6.49 8.74
N LEU A 39 -3.67 -7.77 8.41
CA LEU A 39 -4.84 -8.52 7.94
C LEU A 39 -5.78 -8.66 9.14
N GLY A 40 -6.99 -8.10 9.03
CA GLY A 40 -8.02 -8.08 10.08
C GLY A 40 -8.64 -9.43 10.43
N THR A 41 -7.93 -10.53 10.19
CA THR A 41 -8.38 -11.87 10.55
C THR A 41 -7.20 -12.61 11.17
N GLU A 42 -7.14 -12.53 12.49
CA GLU A 42 -6.14 -13.12 13.39
C GLU A 42 -5.97 -14.63 13.20
N VAL A 43 -6.94 -15.27 12.54
CA VAL A 43 -7.11 -16.73 12.41
C VAL A 43 -6.20 -17.37 11.33
N TYR A 44 -5.65 -16.60 10.39
CA TYR A 44 -4.76 -17.14 9.33
C TYR A 44 -3.27 -16.84 9.55
N MET A 45 -2.90 -16.27 10.70
CA MET A 45 -1.54 -15.77 10.99
C MET A 45 -0.55 -16.85 11.49
N LEU A 46 -0.50 -18.00 10.83
CA LEU A 46 0.44 -19.09 11.19
C LEU A 46 1.74 -19.08 10.38
N ASN A 47 1.95 -18.12 9.47
CA ASN A 47 3.13 -18.08 8.61
C ASN A 47 3.85 -16.72 8.73
N SER A 48 5.08 -16.74 9.25
CA SER A 48 5.82 -15.54 9.65
C SER A 48 6.21 -14.61 8.49
N SER A 49 6.13 -15.10 7.25
CA SER A 49 6.35 -14.33 6.03
C SER A 49 5.22 -13.33 5.73
N TYR A 50 4.06 -13.44 6.36
CA TYR A 50 2.94 -12.51 6.19
C TYR A 50 3.03 -11.24 7.05
N TYR A 51 4.00 -11.16 7.96
CA TYR A 51 4.15 -10.01 8.84
C TYR A 51 4.92 -8.86 8.21
N HIS A 52 5.51 -9.01 7.02
CA HIS A 52 6.21 -7.89 6.37
C HIS A 52 5.42 -7.42 5.15
N CYS A 53 5.29 -6.11 5.01
CA CYS A 53 4.72 -5.49 3.83
C CYS A 53 5.63 -5.83 2.64
N ALA A 54 5.11 -6.62 1.70
CA ALA A 54 5.85 -7.04 0.51
C ALA A 54 6.34 -5.84 -0.33
N GLY A 55 5.54 -4.78 -0.43
CA GLY A 55 5.92 -3.60 -1.19
C GLY A 55 7.16 -2.88 -0.65
N CYS A 56 7.44 -2.91 0.66
CA CYS A 56 8.62 -2.24 1.23
C CYS A 56 9.55 -3.19 1.99
N ASN A 57 9.39 -4.50 1.80
CA ASN A 57 10.10 -5.55 2.54
C ASN A 57 10.19 -5.34 4.06
N GLY A 58 9.14 -4.78 4.66
CA GLY A 58 9.11 -4.57 6.11
C GLY A 58 9.62 -3.23 6.62
N SER A 59 10.21 -2.38 5.78
CA SER A 59 10.81 -1.12 6.24
C SER A 59 9.80 -0.03 6.57
N GLY A 60 8.65 -0.04 5.89
CA GLY A 60 7.64 0.99 5.98
C GLY A 60 7.98 2.29 5.24
N THR A 61 9.11 2.39 4.53
CA THR A 61 9.51 3.64 3.86
C THR A 61 9.00 3.73 2.42
N TYR A 62 8.80 4.95 1.93
CA TYR A 62 8.47 5.19 0.53
C TYR A 62 9.64 4.80 -0.40
N PHE A 63 10.87 5.05 0.05
CA PHE A 63 12.08 4.76 -0.74
C PHE A 63 12.20 3.27 -1.04
N ASP A 64 12.13 2.43 -0.01
CA ASP A 64 12.19 0.98 -0.18
C ASP A 64 10.97 0.45 -0.96
N TRP A 65 9.83 1.15 -0.88
CA TRP A 65 8.67 0.82 -1.71
C TRP A 65 8.93 1.08 -3.20
N VAL A 66 9.59 2.18 -3.55
CA VAL A 66 9.98 2.50 -4.93
C VAL A 66 11.04 1.53 -5.45
N GLU A 67 12.00 1.10 -4.62
CA GLU A 67 13.04 0.16 -5.06
C GLU A 67 12.52 -1.27 -5.30
N ASN A 68 11.41 -1.65 -4.67
CA ASN A 68 10.80 -2.97 -4.81
C ASN A 68 9.66 -3.03 -5.85
N THR A 69 9.22 -1.89 -6.40
CA THR A 69 8.11 -1.80 -7.38
C THR A 69 8.66 -1.54 -8.79
#